data_AF-A0A7K1T6W1-F1
#
_entry.id   AF-A0A7K1T6W1-F1
#
_cell.length_a   1.000
_cell.length_b   1.000
_cell.length_c   1.000
_cell.angle_alpha   90.00
_cell.angle_beta   90.00
_cell.angle_gamma   90.00
#
_symmetry.space_group_name_H-M   'P 1'
#
loop_
_entity.id
_entity.type
_entity.pdbx_description
1 polymer ?
#
loop_
_entity_poly.entity_id
_entity_poly.type
_entity_poly.pdbx_seq_one_letter_code
_entity_poly.pdbx_strand_id
1 'polypeptide(L)'
;MENIDLAREMRARLYRECRERGQFSSRDKAASAFSVENVKISASSLKDFETGKRTPSPNLVLDMARVYQTPELKWLHCSTVCPIGLEIYKKGAGLGTEDIYRTYFELAGAFDRINDVETSLHEIIADDAFTPDEEEKMDEILGVLDKITESTDRLRVWIEKSRKGAR
;
A
#
# COMPACT_ATOMS: atom_id res chain seq x y z
N MET A 1 10.47 10.44 19.10
CA MET A 1 11.54 10.30 18.08
C MET A 1 11.36 9.00 17.30
N GLU A 2 10.92 7.90 17.93
CA GLU A 2 10.63 6.60 17.29
C GLU A 2 9.58 6.62 16.16
N ASN A 3 8.58 7.50 16.23
CA ASN A 3 7.44 7.48 15.31
C ASN A 3 7.76 8.00 13.87
N ILE A 4 8.83 8.80 13.72
CA ILE A 4 9.26 9.36 12.42
C ILE A 4 10.08 8.34 11.62
N ASP A 5 10.93 7.57 12.30
CA ASP A 5 11.77 6.56 11.65
C ASP A 5 10.95 5.35 11.18
N LEU A 6 9.94 4.92 11.95
CA LEU A 6 9.04 3.82 11.54
C LEU A 6 8.29 4.15 10.24
N ALA A 7 7.73 5.36 10.16
CA ALA A 7 7.05 5.82 8.95
C ALA A 7 8.02 6.00 7.77
N ARG A 8 9.28 6.35 8.03
CA ARG A 8 10.33 6.41 6.99
C ARG A 8 10.68 5.02 6.48
N GLU A 9 10.79 4.03 7.35
CA GLU A 9 11.05 2.64 6.99
C GLU A 9 9.89 2.01 6.22
N MET A 10 8.65 2.25 6.62
CA MET A 10 7.46 1.79 5.89
C MET A 10 7.40 2.39 4.48
N ARG A 11 7.69 3.70 4.34
CA ARG A 11 7.76 4.36 3.02
C ARG A 11 8.95 3.90 2.18
N ALA A 12 10.06 3.53 2.80
CA ALA A 12 11.24 3.01 2.12
C ALA A 12 10.98 1.62 1.49
N ARG A 13 10.16 0.79 2.14
CA ARG A 13 9.79 -0.55 1.65
C ARG A 13 8.97 -0.51 0.36
N LEU A 14 8.17 0.54 0.13
CA LEU A 14 7.35 0.73 -1.07
C LEU A 14 8.09 0.42 -2.38
N TYR A 15 9.23 1.09 -2.62
CA TYR A 15 9.96 0.95 -3.88
C TYR A 15 10.57 -0.45 -4.04
N ARG A 16 10.93 -1.10 -2.92
CA ARG A 16 11.49 -2.44 -2.92
C ARG A 16 10.41 -3.46 -3.29
N GLU A 17 9.26 -3.36 -2.64
CA GLU A 17 8.11 -4.23 -2.87
C GLU A 17 7.60 -4.12 -4.31
N CYS A 18 7.48 -2.91 -4.85
CA CYS A 18 7.10 -2.72 -6.26
C CYS A 18 8.14 -3.29 -7.24
N ARG A 19 9.44 -3.17 -6.93
CA ARG A 19 10.49 -3.81 -7.75
C ARG A 19 10.37 -5.33 -7.72
N GLU A 20 10.17 -5.92 -6.54
CA GLU A 20 10.06 -7.36 -6.36
C GLU A 20 8.80 -7.93 -7.03
N ARG A 21 7.66 -7.25 -6.93
CA ARG A 21 6.42 -7.57 -7.67
C ARG A 21 6.60 -7.48 -9.19
N GLY A 22 7.39 -6.51 -9.65
CA GLY A 22 7.84 -6.40 -11.04
C GLY A 22 8.84 -7.47 -11.48
N GLN A 23 9.05 -8.53 -10.69
CA GLN A 23 9.95 -9.66 -10.98
C GLN A 23 11.44 -9.29 -11.10
N PHE A 24 11.84 -8.12 -10.60
CA PHE A 24 13.24 -7.72 -10.56
C PHE A 24 13.91 -8.20 -9.28
N SER A 25 14.55 -9.38 -9.36
CA SER A 25 15.19 -10.02 -8.20
C SER A 25 16.40 -9.26 -7.62
N SER A 26 16.93 -8.25 -8.32
CA SER A 26 18.01 -7.39 -7.82
C SER A 26 17.92 -5.97 -8.37
N ARG A 27 18.60 -5.03 -7.70
CA ARG A 27 18.72 -3.63 -8.13
C ARG A 27 19.49 -3.49 -9.44
N ASP A 28 20.48 -4.35 -9.67
CA ASP A 28 21.26 -4.37 -10.92
C ASP A 28 20.39 -4.80 -12.11
N LYS A 29 19.55 -5.83 -11.94
CA LYS A 29 18.60 -6.26 -12.99
C LYS A 29 17.61 -5.14 -13.30
N ALA A 30 17.08 -4.46 -12.28
CA ALA A 30 16.21 -3.31 -12.47
C ALA A 30 16.93 -2.18 -13.23
N ALA A 31 18.13 -1.78 -12.79
CA ALA A 31 18.91 -0.71 -13.43
C ALA A 31 19.21 -1.01 -14.92
N SER A 32 19.49 -2.28 -15.25
CA SER A 32 19.64 -2.72 -16.64
C SER A 32 18.36 -2.53 -17.45
N ALA A 33 17.20 -2.90 -16.91
CA ALA A 33 15.91 -2.70 -17.60
C ALA A 33 15.56 -1.23 -17.82
N PHE A 34 15.86 -0.36 -16.85
CA PHE A 34 15.72 1.08 -17.05
C PHE A 34 16.62 1.63 -18.15
N SER A 35 17.85 1.10 -18.26
CA SER A 35 18.79 1.52 -19.29
C SER A 35 18.29 1.17 -20.70
N VAL A 36 17.64 0.01 -20.87
CA VAL A 36 16.98 -0.38 -22.13
C VAL A 36 15.86 0.61 -22.51
N GLU A 37 15.16 1.13 -21.51
CA GLU A 37 14.09 2.12 -21.67
C GLU A 37 14.59 3.58 -21.71
N ASN A 38 15.90 3.80 -21.86
CA ASN A 38 16.56 5.12 -21.86
C ASN A 38 16.37 5.94 -20.56
N VAL A 39 16.07 5.28 -19.45
CA VAL A 39 15.95 5.92 -18.12
C VAL A 39 17.26 5.75 -17.37
N LYS A 40 17.95 6.86 -17.10
CA LYS A 40 19.25 6.86 -16.40
C LYS A 40 19.06 6.70 -14.89
N ILE A 41 19.19 5.48 -14.39
CA ILE A 41 19.13 5.17 -12.96
C ILE A 41 20.12 4.05 -12.61
N SER A 42 20.85 4.21 -11.51
CA SER A 42 21.82 3.22 -11.04
C SER A 42 21.27 2.32 -9.93
N ALA A 43 21.87 1.14 -9.74
CA ALA A 43 21.54 0.26 -8.62
C ALA A 43 21.73 0.96 -7.25
N SER A 44 22.73 1.86 -7.14
CA SER A 44 22.92 2.69 -5.95
C SER A 44 21.76 3.68 -5.74
N SER A 45 21.25 4.28 -6.83
CA SER A 45 20.08 5.16 -6.76
C SER A 45 18.85 4.42 -6.25
N LEU A 46 18.63 3.19 -6.76
CA LEU A 46 17.56 2.31 -6.29
C LEU A 46 17.72 1.96 -4.81
N LYS A 47 18.93 1.66 -4.35
CA LYS A 47 19.22 1.42 -2.93
C LYS A 47 18.85 2.64 -2.07
N ASP A 48 19.21 3.84 -2.51
CA ASP A 48 18.88 5.07 -1.77
C ASP A 48 17.37 5.29 -1.67
N PHE A 49 16.60 4.94 -2.70
CA PHE A 49 15.13 4.99 -2.68
C PHE A 49 14.53 3.94 -1.75
N GLU A 50 14.98 2.69 -1.86
CA GLU A 50 14.49 1.55 -1.07
C GLU A 50 14.89 1.60 0.42
N THR A 51 15.83 2.47 0.79
CA THR A 51 16.23 2.73 2.19
C THR A 51 15.64 4.04 2.72
N GLY A 52 14.90 4.77 1.89
CA GLY A 52 14.31 6.07 2.25
C GLY A 52 15.35 7.18 2.45
N LYS A 53 16.61 6.96 2.04
CA LYS A 53 17.67 7.97 2.07
C LYS A 53 17.44 9.08 1.05
N ARG A 54 16.82 8.74 -0.08
CA ARG A 54 16.42 9.68 -1.12
C ARG A 54 15.00 9.37 -1.58
N THR A 55 14.28 10.38 -2.03
CA THR A 55 12.97 10.22 -2.68
C THR A 55 13.14 10.39 -4.20
N PRO A 56 12.62 9.47 -5.03
CA PRO A 56 12.63 9.64 -6.48
C PRO A 56 11.74 10.81 -6.90
N SER A 57 12.11 11.48 -8.00
CA SER A 57 11.28 12.53 -8.59
C SER A 57 9.97 11.97 -9.15
N PRO A 58 8.89 12.76 -9.26
CA PRO A 58 7.62 12.28 -9.81
C PRO A 58 7.74 11.65 -11.21
N ASN A 59 8.51 12.26 -12.11
CA ASN A 59 8.75 11.69 -13.44
C ASN A 59 9.45 10.34 -13.36
N LEU A 60 10.44 10.21 -12.47
CA LEU A 60 11.12 8.95 -12.25
C LEU A 60 10.17 7.88 -11.67
N VAL A 61 9.24 8.26 -10.81
CA VAL A 61 8.21 7.33 -10.30
C VAL A 61 7.29 6.82 -11.42
N LEU A 62 6.95 7.68 -12.39
CA LEU A 62 6.20 7.25 -13.58
C LEU A 62 6.98 6.23 -14.40
N ASP A 63 8.28 6.48 -14.63
CA ASP A 63 9.16 5.55 -15.32
C ASP A 63 9.32 4.24 -14.53
N MET A 64 9.47 4.30 -13.20
CA MET A 64 9.55 3.13 -12.34
C MET A 64 8.29 2.28 -12.43
N ALA A 65 7.11 2.90 -12.37
CA ALA A 65 5.84 2.18 -12.52
C ALA A 65 5.70 1.51 -13.89
N ARG A 66 6.21 2.14 -14.96
CA ARG A 66 6.24 1.55 -16.31
C ARG A 66 7.19 0.36 -16.38
N VAL A 67 8.45 0.55 -16.00
CA VAL A 67 9.51 -0.47 -16.12
C VAL A 67 9.25 -1.66 -15.20
N TYR A 68 8.75 -1.42 -14.00
CA TYR A 68 8.36 -2.47 -13.06
C TYR A 68 7.03 -3.15 -13.41
N GLN A 69 6.25 -2.59 -14.33
CA GLN A 69 4.87 -2.99 -14.57
C GLN A 69 4.01 -2.98 -13.27
N THR A 70 4.31 -2.07 -12.36
CA THR A 70 3.56 -1.83 -11.11
C THR A 70 2.89 -0.45 -11.16
N PRO A 71 1.75 -0.31 -11.87
CA PRO A 71 1.08 0.98 -12.04
C PRO A 71 0.64 1.61 -10.71
N GLU A 72 0.43 0.78 -9.68
CA GLU A 72 0.01 1.14 -8.34
C GLU A 72 1.07 1.97 -7.57
N LEU A 73 2.35 1.89 -7.98
CA LEU A 73 3.46 2.65 -7.42
C LEU A 73 3.24 4.18 -7.48
N LYS A 74 2.63 4.68 -8.56
CA LYS A 74 2.35 6.11 -8.76
C LYS A 74 1.43 6.64 -7.67
N TRP A 75 0.39 5.87 -7.36
CA TRP A 75 -0.62 6.21 -6.37
C TRP A 75 -0.07 6.16 -4.96
N LEU A 76 0.62 5.06 -4.62
CA LEU A 76 1.26 4.90 -3.32
C LEU A 76 2.28 6.01 -3.05
N HIS A 77 3.07 6.39 -4.05
CA HIS A 77 3.98 7.51 -3.94
C HIS A 77 3.25 8.82 -3.65
N CYS A 78 2.17 9.11 -4.39
CA CYS A 78 1.40 10.34 -4.18
C CYS A 78 0.72 10.38 -2.80
N SER A 79 0.14 9.27 -2.34
CA SER A 79 -0.63 9.22 -1.09
C SER A 79 0.22 9.13 0.17
N THR A 80 1.46 8.67 0.08
CA THR A 80 2.29 8.41 1.27
C THR A 80 3.64 9.13 1.28
N VAL A 81 4.15 9.58 0.13
CA VAL A 81 5.53 10.14 0.02
C VAL A 81 5.55 11.55 -0.54
N CYS A 82 4.76 11.84 -1.57
CA CYS A 82 4.78 13.12 -2.27
C CYS A 82 4.28 14.25 -1.36
N PRO A 83 5.05 15.34 -1.17
CA PRO A 83 4.62 16.46 -0.33
C PRO A 83 3.30 17.08 -0.77
N ILE A 84 3.08 17.20 -2.09
CA ILE A 84 1.83 17.74 -2.65
C ILE A 84 0.67 16.82 -2.31
N GLY A 85 0.83 15.52 -2.57
CA GLY A 85 -0.20 14.54 -2.26
C GLY A 85 -0.50 14.51 -0.77
N LEU A 86 0.52 14.45 0.09
CA LEU A 86 0.36 14.52 1.54
C LEU A 86 -0.41 15.77 1.99
N GLU A 87 -0.17 16.94 1.40
CA GLU A 87 -0.93 18.16 1.70
C GLU A 87 -2.39 18.11 1.21
N ILE A 88 -2.64 17.52 0.04
CA ILE A 88 -3.99 17.27 -0.49
C ILE A 88 -4.74 16.29 0.43
N TYR A 89 -4.10 15.17 0.80
CA TYR A 89 -4.66 14.13 1.66
C TYR A 89 -4.84 14.61 3.11
N LYS A 90 -3.96 15.47 3.65
CA LYS A 90 -4.13 16.08 5.00
C LYS A 90 -5.30 17.06 5.07
N LYS A 91 -5.63 17.76 3.98
CA LYS A 91 -6.73 18.74 3.92
C LYS A 91 -8.07 18.11 3.54
N GLY A 92 -8.08 16.86 3.09
CA GLY A 92 -9.25 16.10 2.65
C GLY A 92 -10.04 15.39 3.76
N ALA A 93 -10.34 16.06 4.87
CA ALA A 93 -11.34 15.61 5.83
C ALA A 93 -12.77 15.91 5.35
N GLY A 94 -13.03 15.64 4.06
CA GLY A 94 -14.35 15.74 3.44
C GLY A 94 -14.58 14.46 2.68
N LEU A 95 -15.56 13.68 3.11
CA LEU A 95 -16.02 12.45 2.46
C LEU A 95 -16.49 12.76 1.02
N GLY A 96 -15.54 12.84 0.10
CA GLY A 96 -15.72 12.96 -1.33
C GLY A 96 -15.42 11.63 -2.01
N THR A 97 -15.92 11.48 -3.24
CA THR A 97 -15.81 10.33 -4.15
C THR A 97 -14.40 9.88 -4.55
N GLU A 98 -13.37 10.41 -3.91
CA GLU A 98 -11.95 10.19 -4.19
C GLU A 98 -11.42 9.44 -2.98
N ASP A 99 -11.24 8.12 -3.00
CA ASP A 99 -10.18 7.51 -3.76
C ASP A 99 -10.41 5.98 -3.78
N ILE A 100 -10.95 5.47 -4.89
CA ILE A 100 -11.18 4.03 -5.10
C ILE A 100 -9.87 3.21 -4.97
N TYR A 101 -8.72 3.84 -5.25
CA TYR A 101 -7.42 3.19 -5.13
C TYR A 101 -6.97 3.06 -3.68
N ARG A 102 -7.30 4.03 -2.82
CA ARG A 102 -7.14 3.87 -1.36
C ARG A 102 -7.93 2.67 -0.86
N THR A 103 -9.20 2.57 -1.24
CA THR A 103 -10.06 1.42 -0.91
C THR A 103 -9.44 0.11 -1.39
N TYR A 104 -8.83 0.08 -2.59
CA TYR A 104 -8.11 -1.09 -3.10
C TYR A 104 -6.92 -1.51 -2.22
N PHE A 105 -6.08 -0.58 -1.78
CA PHE A 105 -4.92 -0.92 -0.95
C PHE A 105 -5.30 -1.33 0.47
N GLU A 106 -6.33 -0.70 1.04
CA GLU A 106 -6.88 -1.10 2.35
C GLU A 106 -7.42 -2.54 2.27
N LEU A 107 -8.12 -2.91 1.19
CA LEU A 107 -8.53 -4.29 0.93
C LEU A 107 -7.34 -5.23 0.71
N ALA A 108 -6.35 -4.84 -0.09
CA ALA A 108 -5.19 -5.68 -0.37
C ALA A 108 -4.40 -6.02 0.91
N GLY A 109 -4.20 -5.04 1.80
CA GLY A 109 -3.55 -5.28 3.09
C GLY A 109 -4.39 -6.12 4.05
N ALA A 110 -5.72 -5.99 4.01
CA ALA A 110 -6.60 -6.85 4.79
C ALA A 110 -6.60 -8.31 4.28
N PHE A 111 -6.57 -8.51 2.96
CA PHE A 111 -6.46 -9.83 2.36
C PHE A 111 -5.14 -10.52 2.68
N ASP A 112 -4.03 -9.78 2.76
CA ASP A 112 -2.74 -10.35 3.16
C ASP A 112 -2.79 -10.98 4.56
N ARG A 113 -3.61 -10.42 5.45
CA ARG A 113 -3.80 -10.88 6.83
C ARG A 113 -4.93 -11.88 7.03
N ILE A 114 -5.69 -12.24 5.98
CA ILE A 114 -6.92 -13.01 6.16
C ILE A 114 -6.67 -14.45 6.63
N ASN A 115 -5.55 -15.04 6.24
CA ASN A 115 -5.15 -16.38 6.67
C ASN A 115 -4.75 -16.39 8.16
N ASP A 116 -4.12 -15.30 8.63
CA ASP A 116 -3.78 -15.14 10.05
C ASP A 116 -5.04 -14.98 10.90
N VAL A 117 -6.04 -14.25 10.38
CA VAL A 117 -7.37 -14.12 10.99
C VAL A 117 -8.07 -15.47 11.08
N GLU A 118 -8.09 -16.26 9.99
CA GLU A 118 -8.69 -17.60 10.00
C GLU A 118 -8.03 -18.50 11.05
N THR A 119 -6.71 -18.53 11.08
CA THR A 119 -5.93 -19.35 12.01
C THR A 119 -6.17 -18.92 13.46
N SER A 120 -6.11 -17.62 13.74
CA SER A 120 -6.30 -17.07 15.08
C SER A 120 -7.72 -17.28 15.58
N LEU A 121 -8.72 -17.12 14.71
CA LEU A 121 -10.11 -17.40 15.07
C LEU A 121 -10.31 -18.90 15.36
N HIS A 122 -9.68 -19.78 14.59
CA HIS A 122 -9.72 -21.22 14.85
C HIS A 122 -9.14 -21.59 16.21
N GLU A 123 -7.98 -21.01 16.57
CA GLU A 123 -7.37 -21.21 17.89
C GLU A 123 -8.31 -20.81 19.03
N ILE A 124 -8.91 -19.61 18.94
CA ILE A 124 -9.78 -19.06 19.99
C ILE A 124 -11.06 -19.88 20.17
N ILE A 125 -11.61 -20.44 19.10
CA ILE A 125 -12.86 -21.22 19.21
C ILE A 125 -12.63 -22.71 19.50
N ALA A 126 -11.39 -23.21 19.40
CA ALA A 126 -11.09 -24.63 19.46
C ALA A 126 -11.20 -25.22 20.88
N ASP A 127 -10.98 -24.42 21.93
CA ASP A 127 -11.01 -24.85 23.32
C ASP A 127 -12.36 -24.60 24.03
N ASP A 128 -13.32 -24.01 23.31
CA ASP A 128 -14.68 -23.66 23.77
C ASP A 128 -14.69 -22.72 25.00
N ALA A 129 -13.60 -21.95 25.23
CA ALA A 129 -13.44 -21.09 26.40
C ALA A 129 -12.68 -19.79 26.09
N PHE A 130 -13.41 -18.67 26.01
CA PHE A 130 -12.79 -17.36 25.75
C PHE A 130 -12.03 -16.83 26.98
N THR A 131 -10.71 -16.68 26.87
CA THR A 131 -9.85 -16.23 27.98
C THR A 131 -9.43 -14.75 27.86
N PRO A 132 -9.05 -14.09 28.98
CA PRO A 132 -8.64 -12.68 28.95
C PRO A 132 -7.43 -12.38 28.05
N ASP A 133 -6.56 -13.37 27.81
CA ASP A 133 -5.41 -13.26 26.90
C ASP A 133 -5.79 -13.40 25.41
N GLU A 134 -7.00 -13.83 25.10
CA GLU A 134 -7.54 -13.90 23.73
C GLU A 134 -8.28 -12.64 23.30
N GLU A 135 -8.64 -11.77 24.25
CA GLU A 135 -9.32 -10.49 23.97
C GLU A 135 -8.54 -9.64 22.97
N GLU A 136 -7.22 -9.51 23.15
CA GLU A 136 -6.37 -8.72 22.24
C GLU A 136 -6.32 -9.34 20.83
N LYS A 137 -6.25 -10.67 20.71
CA LYS A 137 -6.30 -11.36 19.42
C LYS A 137 -7.67 -11.19 18.75
N MET A 138 -8.74 -11.22 19.52
CA MET A 138 -10.10 -11.01 19.02
C MET A 138 -10.28 -9.58 18.50
N ASP A 139 -9.77 -8.57 19.22
CA ASP A 139 -9.75 -7.18 18.77
C ASP A 139 -8.97 -7.02 17.46
N GLU A 140 -7.85 -7.72 17.29
CA GLU A 140 -7.11 -7.73 16.04
C GLU A 140 -7.89 -8.36 14.87
N ILE A 141 -8.57 -9.50 15.12
CA ILE A 141 -9.44 -10.17 14.16
C ILE A 141 -10.55 -9.20 13.70
N LEU A 142 -11.27 -8.61 14.65
CA LEU A 142 -12.35 -7.67 14.39
C LEU A 142 -11.82 -6.44 13.62
N GLY A 143 -10.66 -5.92 13.99
CA GLY A 143 -10.05 -4.78 13.29
C GLY A 143 -9.69 -5.06 11.82
N VAL A 144 -9.37 -6.31 11.45
CA VAL A 144 -9.17 -6.70 10.04
C VAL A 144 -10.51 -6.84 9.32
N LEU A 145 -11.50 -7.48 9.95
CA LEU A 145 -12.84 -7.65 9.39
C LEU A 145 -13.57 -6.31 9.18
N ASP A 146 -13.40 -5.36 10.10
CA ASP A 146 -13.94 -4.00 9.98
C ASP A 146 -13.35 -3.25 8.79
N LYS A 147 -12.04 -3.37 8.56
CA LYS A 147 -11.39 -2.76 7.38
C LYS A 147 -11.93 -3.30 6.06
N ILE A 148 -12.24 -4.60 6.00
CA ILE A 148 -12.88 -5.21 4.83
C ILE A 148 -14.29 -4.65 4.65
N THR A 149 -15.05 -4.53 5.74
CA THR A 149 -16.42 -4.03 5.74
C THR A 149 -16.48 -2.58 5.28
N GLU A 150 -15.71 -1.70 5.89
CA GLU A 150 -15.64 -0.28 5.51
C GLU A 150 -15.22 -0.10 4.05
N SER A 151 -14.21 -0.86 3.61
CA SER A 151 -13.73 -0.79 2.23
C SER A 151 -14.79 -1.27 1.25
N THR A 152 -15.56 -2.29 1.61
CA THR A 152 -16.68 -2.79 0.80
C THR A 152 -17.79 -1.74 0.67
N ASP A 153 -18.12 -1.02 1.74
CA ASP A 153 -19.11 0.05 1.68
C ASP A 153 -18.62 1.24 0.83
N ARG A 154 -17.33 1.58 0.92
CA ARG A 154 -16.69 2.56 0.00
C ARG A 154 -16.81 2.10 -1.46
N LEU A 155 -16.59 0.82 -1.76
CA LEU A 155 -16.78 0.25 -3.10
C LEU A 155 -18.24 0.38 -3.58
N ARG A 156 -19.22 0.04 -2.74
CA ARG A 156 -20.65 0.12 -3.09
C ARG A 156 -21.05 1.55 -3.48
N VAL A 157 -20.68 2.53 -2.66
CA VAL A 157 -20.94 3.96 -2.92
C VAL A 157 -20.29 4.41 -4.24
N TRP A 158 -19.05 3.96 -4.51
CA TRP A 158 -18.38 4.27 -5.76
C TRP A 158 -19.14 3.69 -6.98
N ILE A 159 -19.55 2.42 -6.93
CA ILE A 159 -20.31 1.77 -8.02
C ILE A 159 -21.62 2.53 -8.30
N GLU A 160 -22.36 2.89 -7.26
CA GLU A 160 -23.62 3.62 -7.40
C GLU A 160 -23.45 4.98 -8.08
N LYS A 161 -22.38 5.70 -7.73
CA LYS A 161 -22.09 7.01 -8.33
C LYS A 161 -21.58 6.87 -9.78
N SER A 162 -20.71 5.90 -10.04
CA SER A 162 -20.21 5.60 -11.40
C SER A 162 -21.37 5.23 -12.36
N ARG A 163 -22.39 4.53 -11.86
CA ARG A 163 -23.61 4.22 -12.64
C ARG A 163 -24.50 5.43 -12.90
N LYS A 164 -24.52 6.43 -12.01
CA LYS A 164 -25.33 7.66 -12.18
C LYS A 164 -24.69 8.68 -13.12
N GLY A 165 -23.36 8.69 -13.26
CA GLY A 165 -22.64 9.57 -14.18
C GLY A 165 -22.52 9.06 -15.64
N ALA A 166 -23.03 7.86 -15.92
CA ALA A 166 -22.95 7.22 -17.24
C ALA A 166 -24.18 7.49 -18.15
N ARG A 167 -24.90 8.61 -17.92
CA ARG A 167 -26.03 9.06 -18.75
C ARG A 167 -25.74 10.42 -19.35
#